data_AF-A0ABD3N2Y7-F1
#
_entry.id   AF-A0ABD3N2Y7-F1
#
_cell.length_a   1.000
_cell.length_b   1.000
_cell.length_c   1.000
_cell.angle_alpha   90.00
_cell.angle_beta   90.00
_cell.angle_gamma   90.00
#
_symmetry.space_group_name_H-M   'P 1'
#
loop_
_entity.id
_entity.type
_entity.pdbx_description
1 polymer ?
#
loop_
_entity_poly.entity_id
_entity_poly.type
_entity_poly.pdbx_seq_one_letter_code
_entity_poly.pdbx_strand_id
1 'polypeptide(L)'
;MNLFSLNALVVAIGSSHAFNTIGTLNIISNHRSDARLPTTLYAGGFGGSTKSKNNKGKAKGGGRLKKKAPPNLFTPEGRMEHIKERIYAADVSPLAKLSLQKLPDGELSLDIDPNAIAVVDNFLGEELITAMRKEAESLLPSMVPSQSTRWDEETQSVVAYEKKGVLSTQIEGGTAGYEKSPRLVEYIVTLTANLSHKLNQILPDDCHLTGDEQTNKLAVCLGDGSYYDKHIDNLGGTSDSGDRRKLTALLYIQPPGSHCGQPAYPHEKVEDDPRGGYFRAYDVPEMGEVTCIAPRGDRLVVFWSDSLVHDVSPSFAPNGHDERRWALTLWFIADKAGKIRATDSQVEERHFGANTGIGKG
;
A
#
# COMPACT_ATOMS: atom_id res chain seq x y z
N MET A 1 59.15 26.67 5.02
CA MET A 1 59.01 27.96 5.71
C MET A 1 57.78 27.86 6.60
N ASN A 2 58.01 27.97 7.92
CA ASN A 2 57.17 28.59 8.96
C ASN A 2 55.67 28.24 9.04
N LEU A 3 55.03 28.01 10.19
CA LEU A 3 55.36 27.88 11.62
C LEU A 3 53.97 27.69 12.31
N PHE A 4 53.81 26.75 13.26
CA PHE A 4 52.93 26.77 14.47
C PHE A 4 51.39 27.03 14.30
N SER A 5 50.43 26.62 15.14
CA SER A 5 50.27 26.18 16.54
C SER A 5 48.88 25.48 16.60
N LEU A 6 48.60 24.32 17.22
CA LEU A 6 48.56 23.93 18.65
C LEU A 6 47.59 24.73 19.55
N ASN A 7 46.84 23.95 20.37
CA ASN A 7 46.04 24.23 21.58
C ASN A 7 44.51 24.31 21.39
N ALA A 8 43.66 23.79 22.28
CA ALA A 8 43.81 22.95 23.46
C ALA A 8 42.43 22.45 23.91
N LEU A 9 42.44 21.31 24.60
CA LEU A 9 41.39 20.75 25.45
C LEU A 9 41.08 21.68 26.64
N VAL A 10 39.80 21.90 26.96
CA VAL A 10 39.35 22.28 28.31
C VAL A 10 38.10 21.47 28.69
N VAL A 11 38.21 20.80 29.83
CA VAL A 11 37.18 20.11 30.61
C VAL A 11 36.74 21.02 31.75
N ALA A 12 35.44 21.11 32.04
CA ALA A 12 34.86 21.29 33.40
C ALA A 12 33.31 21.25 33.32
N ILE A 13 32.61 20.23 33.85
CA ILE A 13 32.12 19.99 35.22
C ILE A 13 30.75 20.66 35.52
N GLY A 14 29.81 19.82 35.97
CA GLY A 14 28.64 20.17 36.81
C GLY A 14 27.30 20.09 36.07
N SER A 15 26.22 19.49 36.56
CA SER A 15 25.93 18.94 37.89
C SER A 15 24.71 18.02 37.78
N SER A 16 24.69 17.03 38.66
CA SER A 16 23.59 16.16 39.06
C SER A 16 22.28 16.89 39.38
N HIS A 17 21.13 16.24 39.13
CA HIS A 17 20.05 16.06 40.12
C HIS A 17 19.12 14.91 39.72
N ALA A 18 18.79 14.10 40.72
CA ALA A 18 17.98 12.91 40.68
C ALA A 18 16.63 13.15 41.38
N PHE A 19 15.73 12.18 41.19
CA PHE A 19 14.46 11.91 41.90
C PHE A 19 13.24 12.78 41.57
N ASN A 20 12.20 12.16 40.99
CA ASN A 20 11.08 11.72 41.83
C ASN A 20 10.19 10.66 41.16
N THR A 21 10.03 9.57 41.89
CA THR A 21 8.98 8.56 41.80
C THR A 21 7.74 9.08 42.55
N ILE A 22 6.54 8.87 42.01
CA ILE A 22 5.18 8.78 42.62
C ILE A 22 4.26 8.62 41.39
N GLY A 23 3.24 7.79 41.28
CA GLY A 23 2.55 6.89 42.17
C GLY A 23 1.36 6.33 41.38
N THR A 24 1.01 5.10 41.69
CA THR A 24 -0.12 4.32 41.17
C THR A 24 -1.46 5.05 41.27
N LEU A 25 -2.31 4.92 40.24
CA LEU A 25 -3.76 4.94 40.42
C LEU A 25 -4.46 4.10 39.36
N ASN A 26 -5.00 2.97 39.82
CA ASN A 26 -5.99 2.15 39.15
C ASN A 26 -7.31 2.93 39.08
N ILE A 27 -7.93 3.02 37.91
CA ILE A 27 -9.37 3.21 37.79
C ILE A 27 -9.92 2.11 36.90
N ILE A 28 -10.51 1.12 37.57
CA ILE A 28 -11.47 0.18 37.01
C ILE A 28 -12.77 0.97 36.80
N SER A 29 -13.30 1.00 35.59
CA SER A 29 -14.74 1.21 35.42
C SER A 29 -15.29 0.19 34.41
N ASN A 30 -16.05 -0.74 34.96
CA ASN A 30 -16.91 -1.65 34.23
C ASN A 30 -18.10 -0.84 33.72
N HIS A 31 -18.30 -0.79 32.41
CA HIS A 31 -19.63 -0.56 31.85
C HIS A 31 -19.95 -1.63 30.80
N ARG A 32 -20.61 -2.69 31.28
CA ARG A 32 -21.56 -3.44 30.48
C ARG A 32 -22.74 -2.52 30.17
N SER A 33 -23.07 -2.38 28.89
CA SER A 33 -24.45 -2.10 28.50
C SER A 33 -24.78 -2.94 27.28
N ASP A 34 -25.61 -3.96 27.55
CA ASP A 34 -26.37 -4.68 26.55
C ASP A 34 -27.32 -3.70 25.85
N ALA A 35 -27.19 -3.53 24.54
CA ALA A 35 -28.20 -2.89 23.72
C ALA A 35 -28.62 -3.86 22.62
N ARG A 36 -29.74 -4.55 22.89
CA ARG A 36 -30.49 -5.36 21.94
C ARG A 36 -30.98 -4.50 20.78
N LEU A 37 -30.78 -5.02 19.58
CA LEU A 37 -31.40 -4.56 18.33
C LEU A 37 -32.94 -4.58 18.43
N PRO A 38 -33.65 -3.57 17.92
CA PRO A 38 -35.04 -3.73 17.51
C PRO A 38 -35.11 -3.93 15.99
N THR A 39 -35.43 -5.16 15.61
CA THR A 39 -36.09 -5.51 14.37
C THR A 39 -37.43 -4.77 14.27
N THR A 40 -37.60 -3.91 13.26
CA THR A 40 -38.92 -3.49 12.77
C THR A 40 -38.93 -3.42 11.26
N LEU A 41 -39.41 -4.50 10.65
CA LEU A 41 -39.91 -4.55 9.29
C LEU A 41 -41.23 -3.76 9.24
N TYR A 42 -41.25 -2.62 8.57
CA TYR A 42 -42.49 -1.94 8.20
C TYR A 42 -42.93 -2.39 6.81
N ALA A 43 -44.08 -3.06 6.77
CA ALA A 43 -44.88 -3.31 5.59
C ALA A 43 -46.07 -2.34 5.57
N GLY A 44 -46.51 -1.97 4.36
CA GLY A 44 -47.67 -1.12 4.08
C GLY A 44 -47.26 0.21 3.45
N GLY A 45 -47.71 0.63 2.28
CA GLY A 45 -48.93 0.31 1.54
C GLY A 45 -49.66 1.62 1.24
N PHE A 46 -50.23 1.75 0.04
CA PHE A 46 -50.98 2.90 -0.52
C PHE A 46 -50.13 4.10 -0.97
N GLY A 47 -50.35 4.74 -2.11
CA GLY A 47 -51.48 4.77 -3.04
C GLY A 47 -51.52 6.19 -3.60
N GLY A 48 -51.44 6.38 -4.92
CA GLY A 48 -51.36 7.73 -5.49
C GLY A 48 -51.26 7.78 -7.01
N SER A 49 -52.32 7.32 -7.69
CA SER A 49 -52.52 7.55 -9.13
C SER A 49 -52.86 9.02 -9.35
N THR A 50 -51.93 9.78 -9.93
CA THR A 50 -52.22 11.11 -10.49
C THR A 50 -51.98 11.10 -12.00
N LYS A 51 -53.07 11.24 -12.75
CA LYS A 51 -53.08 11.49 -14.20
C LYS A 51 -52.49 12.87 -14.46
N SER A 52 -51.27 12.93 -14.95
CA SER A 52 -50.67 14.16 -15.49
C SER A 52 -50.77 14.19 -17.02
N LYS A 53 -51.06 15.39 -17.53
CA LYS A 53 -51.47 15.71 -18.89
C LYS A 53 -50.32 15.57 -19.89
N ASN A 54 -50.65 15.00 -21.05
CA ASN A 54 -49.81 14.94 -22.24
C ASN A 54 -49.41 16.34 -22.71
N ASN A 55 -48.12 16.66 -22.60
CA ASN A 55 -47.50 17.78 -23.31
C ASN A 55 -46.61 17.20 -24.42
N LYS A 56 -47.10 17.26 -25.67
CA LYS A 56 -46.33 16.87 -26.88
C LYS A 56 -45.33 17.98 -27.22
N GLY A 57 -44.20 18.00 -26.51
CA GLY A 57 -42.99 18.69 -26.95
C GLY A 57 -42.14 17.77 -27.82
N LYS A 58 -41.86 18.16 -29.07
CA LYS A 58 -40.90 17.48 -29.95
C LYS A 58 -39.49 17.55 -29.34
N ALA A 59 -39.12 16.54 -28.56
CA ALA A 59 -37.75 16.32 -28.14
C ALA A 59 -36.93 15.86 -29.36
N LYS A 60 -35.92 16.65 -29.74
CA LYS A 60 -34.87 16.23 -30.67
C LYS A 60 -34.24 14.95 -30.13
N GLY A 61 -34.14 13.93 -30.98
CA GLY A 61 -33.79 12.56 -30.62
C GLY A 61 -32.51 12.46 -29.80
N GLY A 62 -32.67 12.18 -28.50
CA GLY A 62 -31.60 11.68 -27.68
C GLY A 62 -31.18 10.31 -28.21
N GLY A 63 -30.00 10.24 -28.81
CA GLY A 63 -29.39 8.98 -29.20
C GLY A 63 -29.33 8.07 -27.98
N ARG A 64 -30.13 7.00 -27.99
CA ARG A 64 -30.15 6.00 -26.93
C ARG A 64 -28.76 5.37 -26.90
N LEU A 65 -27.91 5.78 -25.96
CA LEU A 65 -26.59 5.20 -25.75
C LEU A 65 -26.79 3.68 -25.63
N LYS A 66 -26.33 2.95 -26.64
CA LYS A 66 -26.34 1.49 -26.61
C LYS A 66 -25.46 1.09 -25.42
N LYS A 67 -26.03 0.41 -24.43
CA LYS A 67 -25.24 -0.19 -23.35
C LYS A 67 -24.21 -1.11 -24.01
N LYS A 68 -22.92 -0.79 -23.85
CA LYS A 68 -21.80 -1.65 -24.27
C LYS A 68 -22.01 -3.01 -23.59
N ALA A 69 -21.85 -4.11 -24.34
CA ALA A 69 -21.90 -5.44 -23.75
C ALA A 69 -20.77 -5.57 -22.71
N PRO A 70 -20.95 -6.35 -21.63
CA PRO A 70 -19.90 -6.58 -20.66
C PRO A 70 -18.67 -7.23 -21.34
N PRO A 71 -17.45 -6.94 -20.86
CA PRO A 71 -16.23 -7.51 -21.42
C PRO A 71 -16.21 -9.03 -21.31
N ASN A 72 -15.64 -9.70 -22.31
CA ASN A 72 -15.50 -11.15 -22.34
C ASN A 72 -14.23 -11.59 -21.59
N LEU A 73 -14.35 -12.00 -20.34
CA LEU A 73 -13.20 -12.41 -19.52
C LEU A 73 -12.51 -13.70 -19.99
N PHE A 74 -13.10 -14.41 -20.96
CA PHE A 74 -12.50 -15.62 -21.54
C PHE A 74 -11.37 -15.30 -22.54
N THR A 75 -11.29 -14.08 -23.08
CA THR A 75 -10.18 -13.68 -23.99
C THR A 75 -9.21 -12.72 -23.31
N PRO A 76 -7.93 -12.70 -23.71
CA PRO A 76 -6.95 -11.71 -23.21
C PRO A 76 -7.44 -10.27 -23.37
N GLU A 77 -7.98 -9.92 -24.54
CA GLU A 77 -8.43 -8.56 -24.84
C GLU A 77 -9.58 -8.12 -23.92
N GLY A 78 -10.53 -9.03 -23.67
CA GLY A 78 -11.64 -8.73 -22.77
C GLY A 78 -11.19 -8.61 -21.31
N ARG A 79 -10.19 -9.39 -20.87
CA ARG A 79 -9.60 -9.23 -19.52
C ARG A 79 -8.83 -7.93 -19.39
N MET A 80 -8.00 -7.57 -20.36
CA MET A 80 -7.26 -6.31 -20.34
C MET A 80 -8.19 -5.10 -20.37
N GLU A 81 -9.25 -5.13 -21.18
CA GLU A 81 -10.27 -4.07 -21.18
C GLU A 81 -11.01 -4.01 -19.84
N HIS A 82 -11.34 -5.15 -19.24
CA HIS A 82 -11.93 -5.19 -17.90
C HIS A 82 -11.00 -4.57 -16.85
N ILE A 83 -9.73 -4.99 -16.79
CA ILE A 83 -8.73 -4.42 -15.87
C ILE A 83 -8.65 -2.90 -16.05
N LYS A 84 -8.59 -2.43 -17.30
CA LYS A 84 -8.61 -1.00 -17.63
C LYS A 84 -9.86 -0.30 -17.08
N GLU A 85 -11.05 -0.82 -17.35
CA GLU A 85 -12.31 -0.26 -16.83
C GLU A 85 -12.30 -0.18 -15.29
N ARG A 86 -11.77 -1.21 -14.61
CA ARG A 86 -11.61 -1.21 -13.14
C ARG A 86 -10.61 -0.16 -12.64
N ILE A 87 -9.49 0.04 -13.33
CA ILE A 87 -8.51 1.11 -13.00
C ILE A 87 -9.17 2.48 -13.08
N TYR A 88 -9.93 2.77 -14.14
CA TYR A 88 -10.62 4.06 -14.28
C TYR A 88 -11.73 4.24 -13.24
N ALA A 89 -12.38 3.17 -12.79
CA ALA A 89 -13.40 3.23 -11.74
C ALA A 89 -12.84 3.33 -10.31
N ALA A 90 -11.59 2.90 -10.06
CA ALA A 90 -10.98 2.88 -8.74
C ALA A 90 -10.83 4.29 -8.14
N ASP A 91 -11.23 4.49 -6.89
CA ASP A 91 -10.97 5.76 -6.23
C ASP A 91 -9.52 5.84 -5.73
N VAL A 92 -8.73 6.63 -6.44
CA VAL A 92 -7.33 6.92 -6.12
C VAL A 92 -7.12 8.39 -5.74
N SER A 93 -8.21 9.14 -5.56
CA SER A 93 -8.14 10.55 -5.13
C SER A 93 -7.49 10.75 -3.76
N PRO A 94 -7.46 9.79 -2.81
CA PRO A 94 -6.68 9.96 -1.57
C PRO A 94 -5.19 10.25 -1.82
N LEU A 95 -4.60 9.75 -2.92
CA LEU A 95 -3.19 10.00 -3.26
C LEU A 95 -2.92 11.47 -3.64
N ALA A 96 -3.95 12.21 -4.04
CA ALA A 96 -3.86 13.63 -4.38
C ALA A 96 -4.23 14.54 -3.19
N LYS A 97 -4.45 13.97 -2.00
CA LYS A 97 -4.75 14.74 -0.79
C LYS A 97 -3.56 15.65 -0.49
N LEU A 98 -3.84 16.94 -0.26
CA LEU A 98 -2.82 17.90 0.16
C LEU A 98 -2.71 17.92 1.68
N SER A 99 -1.49 18.06 2.19
CA SER A 99 -1.18 18.35 3.58
C SER A 99 -0.48 19.72 3.69
N LEU A 100 -0.79 20.44 4.76
CA LEU A 100 -0.10 21.67 5.10
C LEU A 100 1.19 21.31 5.84
N GLN A 101 2.33 21.64 5.25
CA GLN A 101 3.65 21.38 5.80
C GLN A 101 4.28 22.69 6.25
N LYS A 102 5.04 22.63 7.35
CA LYS A 102 5.85 23.76 7.81
C LYS A 102 7.29 23.54 7.36
N LEU A 103 7.81 24.43 6.54
CA LEU A 103 9.18 24.41 6.04
C LEU A 103 10.18 24.79 7.16
N PRO A 104 11.48 24.49 6.99
CA PRO A 104 12.51 24.78 8.00
C PRO A 104 12.64 26.25 8.41
N ASP A 105 12.32 27.18 7.51
CA ASP A 105 12.29 28.63 7.75
C ASP A 105 11.01 29.11 8.46
N GLY A 106 10.05 28.19 8.67
CA GLY A 106 8.78 28.45 9.30
C GLY A 106 7.65 28.82 8.35
N GLU A 107 7.90 28.89 7.04
CA GLU A 107 6.86 29.08 6.03
C GLU A 107 5.92 27.87 5.96
N LEU A 108 4.69 28.11 5.50
CA LEU A 108 3.71 27.05 5.29
C LEU A 108 3.60 26.76 3.79
N SER A 109 3.70 25.48 3.43
CA SER A 109 3.53 24.99 2.06
C SER A 109 2.41 23.96 2.00
N LEU A 110 1.69 23.91 0.89
CA LEU A 110 0.80 22.79 0.58
C LEU A 110 1.53 21.84 -0.35
N ASP A 111 1.64 20.58 0.05
CA ASP A 111 2.19 19.50 -0.77
C ASP A 111 1.26 18.28 -0.69
N ILE A 112 1.46 17.31 -1.57
CA ILE A 112 0.84 16.00 -1.48
C ILE A 112 1.19 15.36 -0.13
N ASP A 113 0.18 14.83 0.54
CA ASP A 113 0.32 14.13 1.80
C ASP A 113 1.25 12.92 1.62
N PRO A 114 2.45 12.92 2.24
CA PRO A 114 3.43 11.85 2.08
C PRO A 114 2.93 10.51 2.62
N ASN A 115 1.94 10.54 3.53
CA ASN A 115 1.36 9.35 4.14
C ASN A 115 0.05 8.93 3.46
N ALA A 116 -0.30 9.55 2.32
CA ALA A 116 -1.50 9.21 1.58
C ALA A 116 -1.50 7.74 1.11
N ILE A 117 -2.65 7.10 1.30
CA ILE A 117 -2.89 5.71 0.90
C ILE A 117 -4.28 5.61 0.28
N ALA A 118 -4.38 4.89 -0.84
CA ALA A 118 -5.64 4.51 -1.45
C ALA A 118 -5.84 3.00 -1.27
N VAL A 119 -7.01 2.61 -0.76
CA VAL A 119 -7.41 1.21 -0.59
C VAL A 119 -8.69 0.98 -1.38
N VAL A 120 -8.64 0.02 -2.30
CA VAL A 120 -9.74 -0.29 -3.21
C VAL A 120 -10.09 -1.77 -3.07
N ASP A 121 -11.25 -2.03 -2.46
CA ASP A 121 -11.81 -3.36 -2.32
C ASP A 121 -12.59 -3.79 -3.57
N ASN A 122 -12.64 -5.10 -3.80
CA ASN A 122 -13.30 -5.71 -4.95
C ASN A 122 -12.77 -5.15 -6.28
N PHE A 123 -11.45 -4.99 -6.41
CA PHE A 123 -10.84 -4.24 -7.49
C PHE A 123 -11.02 -4.90 -8.86
N LEU A 124 -10.63 -6.15 -9.05
CA LEU A 124 -10.67 -6.88 -10.31
C LEU A 124 -11.88 -7.83 -10.43
N GLY A 125 -12.44 -8.27 -9.31
CA GLY A 125 -13.49 -9.27 -9.24
C GLY A 125 -12.96 -10.69 -9.00
N GLU A 126 -13.84 -11.50 -8.42
CA GLU A 126 -13.58 -12.83 -7.90
C GLU A 126 -12.92 -13.78 -8.92
N GLU A 127 -13.44 -13.80 -10.15
CA GLU A 127 -13.01 -14.71 -11.21
C GLU A 127 -11.54 -14.48 -11.58
N LEU A 128 -11.14 -13.22 -11.76
CA LEU A 128 -9.79 -12.87 -12.18
C LEU A 128 -8.79 -13.11 -11.04
N ILE A 129 -9.13 -12.75 -9.80
CA ILE A 129 -8.29 -13.01 -8.64
C ILE A 129 -8.08 -14.49 -8.41
N THR A 130 -9.14 -15.30 -8.54
CA THR A 130 -9.04 -16.76 -8.44
C THR A 130 -8.11 -17.34 -9.50
N ALA A 131 -8.18 -16.84 -10.74
CA ALA A 131 -7.28 -17.27 -11.82
C ALA A 131 -5.82 -16.84 -11.55
N MET A 132 -5.60 -15.57 -11.17
CA MET A 132 -4.27 -15.05 -10.83
C MET A 132 -3.64 -15.80 -9.65
N ARG A 133 -4.44 -16.16 -8.65
CA ARG A 133 -3.99 -16.94 -7.50
C ARG A 133 -3.50 -18.33 -7.92
N LYS A 134 -4.24 -19.04 -8.79
CA LYS A 134 -3.80 -20.35 -9.30
C LYS A 134 -2.48 -20.26 -10.06
N GLU A 135 -2.30 -19.21 -10.86
CA GLU A 135 -1.02 -18.96 -11.55
C GLU A 135 0.10 -18.70 -10.54
N ALA A 136 -0.12 -17.84 -9.54
CA ALA A 136 0.85 -17.56 -8.50
C ALA A 136 1.29 -18.82 -7.73
N GLU A 137 0.34 -19.68 -7.37
CA GLU A 137 0.63 -20.96 -6.70
C GLU A 137 1.44 -21.92 -7.60
N SER A 138 1.16 -21.94 -8.90
CA SER A 138 1.92 -22.76 -9.85
C SER A 138 3.38 -22.34 -9.98
N LEU A 139 3.70 -21.08 -9.67
CA LEU A 139 5.06 -20.55 -9.67
C LEU A 139 5.84 -20.87 -8.39
N LEU A 140 5.17 -21.30 -7.31
CA LEU A 140 5.78 -21.54 -6.00
C LEU A 140 7.07 -22.39 -6.05
N PRO A 141 7.15 -23.49 -6.83
CA PRO A 141 8.37 -24.31 -6.90
C PRO A 141 9.60 -23.58 -7.48
N SER A 142 9.40 -22.46 -8.18
CA SER A 142 10.45 -21.64 -8.78
C SER A 142 10.77 -20.37 -8.00
N MET A 143 10.00 -20.06 -6.94
CA MET A 143 10.24 -18.88 -6.12
C MET A 143 11.47 -19.07 -5.24
N VAL A 144 12.20 -17.99 -5.00
CA VAL A 144 13.43 -17.98 -4.18
C VAL A 144 13.18 -17.23 -2.86
N PRO A 145 13.98 -17.46 -1.82
CA PRO A 145 13.93 -16.65 -0.60
C PRO A 145 13.94 -15.15 -0.92
N SER A 146 12.98 -14.40 -0.40
CA SER A 146 12.94 -12.95 -0.59
C SER A 146 14.08 -12.33 0.20
N GLN A 147 14.88 -11.53 -0.48
CA GLN A 147 15.97 -10.78 0.15
C GLN A 147 15.54 -9.34 0.47
N SER A 148 16.27 -8.73 1.39
CA SER A 148 16.23 -7.31 1.74
C SER A 148 17.64 -6.85 2.06
N THR A 149 17.84 -5.54 2.15
CA THR A 149 19.10 -4.96 2.62
C THR A 149 18.91 -4.23 3.95
N ARG A 150 19.99 -4.13 4.71
CA ARG A 150 20.08 -3.31 5.92
C ARG A 150 21.50 -2.77 6.06
N TRP A 151 21.65 -1.64 6.73
CA TRP A 151 22.94 -1.15 7.18
C TRP A 151 23.46 -2.01 8.33
N ASP A 152 24.68 -2.47 8.19
CA ASP A 152 25.42 -3.19 9.23
C ASP A 152 26.43 -2.24 9.86
N GLU A 153 26.23 -1.93 11.14
CA GLU A 153 27.11 -1.01 11.88
C GLU A 153 28.50 -1.60 12.14
N GLU A 154 28.64 -2.92 12.19
CA GLU A 154 29.95 -3.56 12.40
C GLU A 154 30.80 -3.45 11.14
N THR A 155 30.21 -3.70 9.97
CA THR A 155 30.92 -3.64 8.69
C THR A 155 30.85 -2.28 8.01
N GLN A 156 30.06 -1.34 8.55
CA GLN A 156 29.78 -0.02 7.97
C GLN A 156 29.38 -0.13 6.48
N SER A 157 28.49 -1.09 6.19
CA SER A 157 28.07 -1.37 4.83
C SER A 157 26.64 -1.90 4.75
N VAL A 158 26.05 -1.79 3.56
CA VAL A 158 24.74 -2.39 3.28
C VAL A 158 24.92 -3.89 3.04
N VAL A 159 24.26 -4.71 3.85
CA VAL A 159 24.30 -6.18 3.75
C VAL A 159 22.93 -6.74 3.38
N ALA A 160 22.93 -7.79 2.57
CA ALA A 160 21.73 -8.52 2.21
C ALA A 160 21.37 -9.54 3.30
N TYR A 161 20.07 -9.73 3.55
CA TYR A 161 19.55 -10.79 4.41
C TYR A 161 18.26 -11.38 3.82
N GLU A 162 17.98 -12.63 4.20
CA GLU A 162 16.76 -13.31 3.80
C GLU A 162 15.61 -13.02 4.77
N LYS A 163 14.44 -12.70 4.23
CA LYS A 163 13.23 -12.52 5.02
C LYS A 163 12.72 -13.88 5.49
N LYS A 164 12.50 -14.00 6.80
CA LYS A 164 12.04 -15.25 7.43
C LYS A 164 10.73 -15.73 6.80
N GLY A 165 10.78 -16.89 6.13
CA GLY A 165 9.59 -17.58 5.61
C GLY A 165 8.87 -16.82 4.48
N VAL A 166 9.58 -15.98 3.73
CA VAL A 166 9.04 -15.26 2.58
C VAL A 166 9.75 -15.72 1.31
N LEU A 167 8.97 -16.16 0.32
CA LEU A 167 9.50 -16.41 -1.03
C LEU A 167 9.02 -15.31 -1.98
N SER A 168 9.81 -15.04 -3.01
CA SER A 168 9.45 -14.09 -4.06
C SER A 168 9.94 -14.53 -5.43
N THR A 169 9.30 -14.02 -6.47
CA THR A 169 9.78 -14.09 -7.86
C THR A 169 9.34 -12.83 -8.60
N GLN A 170 10.07 -12.50 -9.67
CA GLN A 170 9.63 -11.51 -10.64
C GLN A 170 8.75 -12.20 -11.68
N ILE A 171 7.64 -11.56 -12.06
CA ILE A 171 6.84 -12.02 -13.17
C ILE A 171 7.46 -11.49 -14.45
N GLU A 172 7.95 -12.42 -15.27
CA GLU A 172 8.54 -12.14 -16.56
C GLU A 172 7.48 -11.73 -17.58
N GLY A 173 7.85 -10.80 -18.47
CA GLY A 173 7.05 -10.47 -19.65
C GLY A 173 7.36 -11.39 -20.83
N GLY A 174 6.87 -11.00 -22.01
CA GLY A 174 7.13 -11.70 -23.27
C GLY A 174 6.56 -13.13 -23.31
N THR A 175 6.94 -13.90 -24.33
CA THR A 175 6.34 -15.22 -24.59
C THR A 175 6.44 -16.16 -23.39
N ALA A 176 7.62 -16.26 -22.76
CA ALA A 176 7.83 -17.15 -21.61
C ALA A 176 6.98 -16.76 -20.40
N GLY A 177 6.77 -15.46 -20.17
CA GLY A 177 5.87 -14.95 -19.14
C GLY A 177 4.41 -15.30 -19.42
N TYR A 178 3.94 -15.03 -20.63
CA TYR A 178 2.56 -15.33 -21.05
C TYR A 178 2.23 -16.82 -21.09
N GLU A 179 3.22 -17.69 -21.31
CA GLU A 179 3.03 -19.14 -21.22
C GLU A 179 2.84 -19.62 -19.77
N LYS A 180 3.57 -19.02 -18.82
CA LYS A 180 3.57 -19.46 -17.41
C LYS A 180 2.46 -18.82 -16.58
N SER A 181 2.24 -17.52 -16.74
CA SER A 181 1.35 -16.73 -15.90
C SER A 181 0.67 -15.59 -16.67
N PRO A 182 -0.14 -15.91 -17.69
CA PRO A 182 -0.73 -14.91 -18.58
C PRO A 182 -1.58 -13.88 -17.83
N ARG A 183 -2.36 -14.25 -16.81
CA ARG A 183 -3.22 -13.28 -16.11
C ARG A 183 -2.39 -12.33 -15.25
N LEU A 184 -1.31 -12.82 -14.62
CA LEU A 184 -0.37 -11.95 -13.91
C LEU A 184 0.30 -10.95 -14.87
N VAL A 185 0.74 -11.40 -16.04
CA VAL A 185 1.37 -10.53 -17.05
C VAL A 185 0.39 -9.50 -17.60
N GLU A 186 -0.82 -9.92 -17.98
CA GLU A 186 -1.88 -9.03 -18.47
C GLU A 186 -2.21 -7.93 -17.43
N TYR A 187 -2.30 -8.31 -16.15
CA TYR A 187 -2.50 -7.36 -15.06
C TYR A 187 -1.35 -6.36 -14.96
N ILE A 188 -0.11 -6.83 -14.94
CA ILE A 188 1.07 -5.96 -14.78
C ILE A 188 1.13 -4.92 -15.90
N VAL A 189 1.05 -5.37 -17.16
CA VAL A 189 1.12 -4.49 -18.33
C VAL A 189 -0.03 -3.47 -18.33
N THR A 190 -1.25 -3.94 -18.05
CA THR A 190 -2.42 -3.06 -18.07
C THR A 190 -2.42 -2.06 -16.92
N LEU A 191 -2.04 -2.49 -15.71
CA LEU A 191 -1.96 -1.62 -14.54
C LEU A 191 -0.91 -0.54 -14.73
N THR A 192 0.31 -0.90 -15.13
CA THR A 192 1.40 0.07 -15.33
C THR A 192 0.99 1.17 -16.31
N ALA A 193 0.49 0.80 -17.48
CA ALA A 193 0.15 1.78 -18.52
C ALA A 193 -1.03 2.70 -18.12
N ASN A 194 -2.06 2.16 -17.48
CA ASN A 194 -3.31 2.89 -17.25
C ASN A 194 -3.37 3.59 -15.90
N LEU A 195 -2.75 3.04 -14.85
CA LEU A 195 -2.72 3.68 -13.54
C LEU A 195 -1.82 4.92 -13.56
N SER A 196 -0.63 4.85 -14.19
CA SER A 196 0.21 6.03 -14.40
C SER A 196 -0.53 7.14 -15.15
N HIS A 197 -1.20 6.79 -16.25
CA HIS A 197 -1.95 7.77 -17.03
C HIS A 197 -3.06 8.43 -16.21
N LYS A 198 -3.82 7.64 -15.45
CA LYS A 198 -4.89 8.16 -14.58
C LYS A 198 -4.34 9.06 -13.48
N LEU A 199 -3.27 8.66 -12.80
CA LEU A 199 -2.69 9.42 -11.71
C LEU A 199 -2.05 10.72 -12.20
N ASN A 200 -1.34 10.71 -13.32
CA ASN A 200 -0.73 11.92 -13.90
C ASN A 200 -1.78 12.98 -14.31
N GLN A 201 -3.07 12.63 -14.42
CA GLN A 201 -4.14 13.62 -14.65
C GLN A 201 -4.53 14.40 -13.39
N ILE A 202 -4.23 13.88 -12.20
CA ILE A 202 -4.64 14.45 -10.91
C ILE A 202 -3.47 14.83 -10.01
N LEU A 203 -2.27 14.33 -10.31
CA LEU A 203 -1.05 14.61 -9.56
C LEU A 203 -0.30 15.82 -10.15
N PRO A 204 0.45 16.56 -9.32
CA PRO A 204 1.38 17.58 -9.80
C PRO A 204 2.49 16.95 -10.65
N ASP A 205 3.08 17.75 -11.55
CA ASP A 205 4.11 17.31 -12.51
C ASP A 205 5.33 16.64 -11.85
N ASP A 206 5.71 17.08 -10.64
CA ASP A 206 6.83 16.51 -9.90
C ASP A 206 6.51 15.18 -9.19
N CYS A 207 5.29 14.68 -9.35
CA CYS A 207 4.87 13.34 -8.94
C CYS A 207 4.51 12.46 -10.14
N HIS A 208 4.77 12.91 -11.37
CA HIS A 208 4.41 12.15 -12.56
C HIS A 208 5.21 10.84 -12.66
N LEU A 209 4.49 9.82 -13.11
CA LEU A 209 4.96 8.45 -13.23
C LEU A 209 5.15 8.13 -14.71
N THR A 210 6.18 7.37 -15.03
CA THR A 210 6.26 6.80 -16.37
C THR A 210 5.21 5.69 -16.58
N GLY A 211 4.77 5.52 -17.82
CA GLY A 211 3.87 4.44 -18.25
C GLY A 211 4.57 3.29 -18.98
N ASP A 212 5.91 3.37 -19.17
CA ASP A 212 6.68 2.41 -19.98
C ASP A 212 7.71 1.58 -19.18
N GLU A 213 8.07 2.00 -17.97
CA GLU A 213 8.93 1.23 -17.07
C GLU A 213 8.07 0.42 -16.09
N GLN A 214 8.41 -0.87 -15.92
CA GLN A 214 7.72 -1.77 -15.02
C GLN A 214 8.73 -2.50 -14.12
N THR A 215 8.45 -2.48 -12.81
CA THR A 215 9.12 -3.34 -11.85
C THR A 215 8.05 -4.03 -11.03
N ASN A 216 8.14 -5.35 -10.90
CA ASN A 216 7.15 -6.14 -10.19
C ASN A 216 7.78 -7.22 -9.32
N LYS A 217 7.03 -7.67 -8.31
CA LYS A 217 7.39 -8.79 -7.45
C LYS A 217 6.14 -9.52 -6.99
N LEU A 218 6.06 -10.81 -7.27
CA LEU A 218 5.13 -11.70 -6.63
C LEU A 218 5.78 -12.25 -5.35
N ALA A 219 5.11 -12.15 -4.21
CA ALA A 219 5.62 -12.66 -2.95
C ALA A 219 4.58 -13.48 -2.19
N VAL A 220 5.07 -14.47 -1.44
CA VAL A 220 4.28 -15.31 -0.54
C VAL A 220 4.93 -15.38 0.83
N CYS A 221 4.16 -15.11 1.88
CA CYS A 221 4.52 -15.46 3.25
C CYS A 221 4.03 -16.88 3.53
N LEU A 222 4.95 -17.80 3.86
CA LEU A 222 4.67 -19.22 3.97
C LEU A 222 3.88 -19.62 5.24
N GLY A 223 3.72 -18.71 6.20
CA GLY A 223 3.17 -18.97 7.53
C GLY A 223 4.20 -18.79 8.64
N ASP A 224 3.96 -19.38 9.81
CA ASP A 224 4.93 -19.50 10.93
C ASP A 224 5.54 -18.16 11.42
N GLY A 225 4.75 -17.10 11.36
CA GLY A 225 5.15 -15.76 11.76
C GLY A 225 6.14 -15.11 10.79
N SER A 226 6.05 -15.42 9.50
CA SER A 226 6.75 -14.71 8.43
C SER A 226 6.28 -13.24 8.37
N TYR A 227 7.21 -12.30 8.19
CA TYR A 227 6.94 -10.86 8.32
C TYR A 227 7.91 -10.04 7.47
N TYR A 228 7.64 -8.74 7.39
CA TYR A 228 8.54 -7.76 6.77
C TYR A 228 8.90 -6.74 7.84
N ASP A 229 10.19 -6.42 7.95
CA ASP A 229 10.65 -5.36 8.84
C ASP A 229 10.03 -4.02 8.46
N LYS A 230 9.99 -3.08 9.41
CA LYS A 230 9.60 -1.70 9.13
C LYS A 230 10.59 -1.05 8.18
N HIS A 231 10.08 -0.41 7.12
CA HIS A 231 10.87 0.22 6.08
C HIS A 231 10.08 1.31 5.34
N ILE A 232 10.79 2.02 4.48
CA ILE A 232 10.24 2.82 3.38
C ILE A 232 10.67 2.10 2.10
N ASP A 233 9.78 2.05 1.11
CA ASP A 233 10.05 1.28 -0.10
C ASP A 233 11.21 1.86 -0.90
N ASN A 234 11.30 3.19 -1.00
CA ASN A 234 12.39 3.94 -1.64
C ASN A 234 12.98 4.95 -0.65
N LEU A 235 14.26 4.76 -0.31
CA LEU A 235 15.00 5.64 0.60
C LEU A 235 15.74 6.77 -0.12
N GLY A 236 15.59 6.86 -1.44
CA GLY A 236 16.25 7.82 -2.31
C GLY A 236 17.60 7.33 -2.86
N GLY A 237 18.35 8.28 -3.39
CA GLY A 237 19.68 8.11 -3.99
C GLY A 237 20.09 9.39 -4.69
N THR A 238 21.36 9.79 -4.56
CA THR A 238 21.85 11.10 -5.03
C THR A 238 22.36 11.13 -6.47
N SER A 239 22.24 10.02 -7.21
CA SER A 239 22.72 9.89 -8.60
C SER A 239 21.61 9.53 -9.57
N ASP A 240 21.88 9.70 -10.87
CA ASP A 240 21.04 9.22 -11.99
C ASP A 240 20.80 7.69 -11.98
N SER A 241 21.52 6.97 -11.10
CA SER A 241 21.39 5.53 -10.85
C SER A 241 20.71 5.21 -9.51
N GLY A 242 20.11 6.22 -8.85
CA GLY A 242 19.37 6.06 -7.61
C GLY A 242 18.03 5.34 -7.83
N ASP A 243 17.42 4.90 -6.74
CA ASP A 243 16.12 4.27 -6.77
C ASP A 243 15.04 5.29 -7.18
N ARG A 244 14.36 5.02 -8.30
CA ARG A 244 13.35 5.89 -8.89
C ARG A 244 11.91 5.46 -8.58
N ARG A 245 11.70 4.49 -7.69
CA ARG A 245 10.36 4.02 -7.29
C ARG A 245 9.61 5.15 -6.58
N LYS A 246 8.53 5.64 -7.17
CA LYS A 246 7.74 6.76 -6.63
C LYS A 246 6.45 6.29 -5.98
N LEU A 247 5.78 5.32 -6.56
CA LEU A 247 4.50 4.79 -6.07
C LEU A 247 4.52 3.27 -6.05
N THR A 248 3.98 2.68 -4.97
CA THR A 248 3.82 1.23 -4.83
C THR A 248 2.35 0.89 -4.95
N ALA A 249 2.03 -0.11 -5.78
CA ALA A 249 0.72 -0.75 -5.83
C ALA A 249 0.85 -2.22 -5.39
N LEU A 250 0.10 -2.60 -4.36
CA LEU A 250 -0.02 -3.96 -3.85
C LEU A 250 -1.40 -4.52 -4.18
N LEU A 251 -1.44 -5.60 -4.96
CA LEU A 251 -2.66 -6.39 -5.13
C LEU A 251 -2.58 -7.64 -4.26
N TYR A 252 -3.54 -7.77 -3.34
CA TYR A 252 -3.72 -9.02 -2.59
C TYR A 252 -4.52 -10.03 -3.40
N ILE A 253 -3.88 -11.17 -3.67
CA ILE A 253 -4.46 -12.27 -4.45
C ILE A 253 -4.84 -13.44 -3.53
N GLN A 254 -5.33 -13.13 -2.33
CA GLN A 254 -5.91 -14.15 -1.46
C GLN A 254 -7.18 -14.72 -2.05
N PRO A 255 -7.59 -15.93 -1.62
CA PRO A 255 -8.90 -16.46 -1.97
C PRO A 255 -10.02 -15.45 -1.64
N PRO A 256 -11.07 -15.38 -2.47
CA PRO A 256 -12.26 -14.61 -2.18
C PRO A 256 -12.81 -14.94 -0.78
N GLY A 257 -13.17 -13.91 -0.01
CA GLY A 257 -13.62 -14.10 1.37
C GLY A 257 -12.51 -14.38 2.39
N SER A 258 -11.22 -14.40 2.00
CA SER A 258 -10.12 -14.37 2.96
C SER A 258 -10.17 -13.09 3.80
N HIS A 259 -9.83 -13.20 5.09
CA HIS A 259 -9.98 -12.11 6.06
C HIS A 259 -11.43 -11.60 6.22
N CYS A 260 -12.44 -12.43 5.87
CA CYS A 260 -13.84 -12.12 6.20
C CYS A 260 -14.04 -12.06 7.72
N GLY A 261 -14.98 -11.22 8.16
CA GLY A 261 -15.26 -10.95 9.57
C GLY A 261 -14.49 -9.76 10.16
N GLN A 262 -13.41 -9.30 9.50
CA GLN A 262 -12.75 -8.06 9.84
C GLN A 262 -13.66 -6.84 9.58
N PRO A 263 -13.61 -5.79 10.42
CA PRO A 263 -14.25 -4.51 10.13
C PRO A 263 -13.83 -3.97 8.75
N ALA A 264 -14.63 -3.11 8.12
CA ALA A 264 -14.19 -2.47 6.89
C ALA A 264 -12.97 -1.56 7.15
N TYR A 265 -12.09 -1.42 6.15
CA TYR A 265 -11.07 -0.37 6.15
C TYR A 265 -11.72 1.00 6.44
N PRO A 266 -11.14 1.85 7.32
CA PRO A 266 -9.80 1.76 7.93
C PRO A 266 -9.77 1.15 9.34
N HIS A 267 -10.81 0.45 9.79
CA HIS A 267 -10.96 0.01 11.19
C HIS A 267 -10.51 -1.43 11.44
N GLU A 268 -9.71 -2.00 10.54
CA GLU A 268 -9.20 -3.37 10.63
C GLU A 268 -8.12 -3.48 11.71
N LYS A 269 -8.03 -4.65 12.36
CA LYS A 269 -7.12 -4.87 13.49
C LYS A 269 -6.45 -6.22 13.41
N VAL A 270 -5.16 -6.26 13.75
CA VAL A 270 -4.34 -7.49 13.65
C VAL A 270 -4.83 -8.54 14.64
N GLU A 271 -5.14 -8.11 15.87
CA GLU A 271 -5.58 -8.95 16.98
C GLU A 271 -6.90 -9.69 16.72
N ASP A 272 -7.71 -9.18 15.79
CA ASP A 272 -9.02 -9.75 15.46
C ASP A 272 -8.92 -10.89 14.43
N ASP A 273 -7.72 -11.19 13.89
CA ASP A 273 -7.53 -12.26 12.91
C ASP A 273 -6.25 -13.10 13.16
N PRO A 274 -6.38 -14.38 13.54
CA PRO A 274 -5.23 -15.24 13.84
C PRO A 274 -4.31 -15.49 12.64
N ARG A 275 -4.76 -15.21 11.40
CA ARG A 275 -3.92 -15.36 10.20
C ARG A 275 -2.81 -14.31 10.17
N GLY A 276 -3.03 -13.13 10.75
CA GLY A 276 -2.08 -12.01 10.71
C GLY A 276 -1.78 -11.53 9.29
N GLY A 277 -0.54 -11.11 9.01
CA GLY A 277 -0.09 -10.69 7.68
C GLY A 277 -0.58 -9.32 7.22
N TYR A 278 -0.97 -8.44 8.15
CA TYR A 278 -1.49 -7.12 7.85
C TYR A 278 -0.38 -6.22 7.32
N PHE A 279 -0.71 -5.41 6.31
CA PHE A 279 0.10 -4.24 6.00
C PHE A 279 -0.19 -3.17 7.04
N ARG A 280 0.85 -2.65 7.70
CA ARG A 280 0.70 -1.61 8.72
C ARG A 280 1.34 -0.33 8.22
N ALA A 281 0.52 0.68 8.00
CA ALA A 281 0.93 2.01 7.59
C ALA A 281 1.10 2.88 8.83
N TYR A 282 2.28 3.46 9.02
CA TYR A 282 2.59 4.32 10.16
C TYR A 282 2.33 5.78 9.84
N ASP A 283 1.95 6.55 10.86
CA ASP A 283 1.54 7.96 10.75
C ASP A 283 0.32 8.15 9.81
N VAL A 284 -0.60 7.17 9.84
CA VAL A 284 -1.85 7.16 9.08
C VAL A 284 -3.02 6.83 10.02
N PRO A 285 -4.12 7.62 10.00
CA PRO A 285 -4.31 8.86 9.25
C PRO A 285 -3.56 10.06 9.83
N GLU A 286 -3.12 9.96 11.08
CA GLU A 286 -2.41 11.02 11.79
C GLU A 286 -1.05 10.54 12.31
N MET A 287 -0.16 11.49 12.57
CA MET A 287 1.17 11.22 13.12
C MET A 287 1.10 10.46 14.45
N GLY A 288 1.86 9.36 14.56
CA GLY A 288 1.87 8.47 15.71
C GLY A 288 0.82 7.36 15.67
N GLU A 289 -0.13 7.39 14.73
CA GLU A 289 -1.12 6.33 14.55
C GLU A 289 -0.62 5.23 13.59
N VAL A 290 -1.25 4.04 13.68
CA VAL A 290 -0.96 2.92 12.79
C VAL A 290 -2.26 2.41 12.19
N THR A 291 -2.40 2.53 10.87
CA THR A 291 -3.51 1.94 10.13
C THR A 291 -3.13 0.52 9.68
N CYS A 292 -3.92 -0.46 10.12
CA CYS A 292 -3.76 -1.85 9.73
C CYS A 292 -4.67 -2.16 8.54
N ILE A 293 -4.14 -2.86 7.54
CA ILE A 293 -4.86 -3.27 6.33
C ILE A 293 -4.71 -4.77 6.17
N ALA A 294 -5.82 -5.49 6.35
CA ALA A 294 -5.92 -6.92 6.14
C ALA A 294 -5.63 -7.24 4.65
N PRO A 295 -4.88 -8.31 4.36
CA PRO A 295 -4.58 -8.70 3.00
C PRO A 295 -5.77 -9.43 2.37
N ARG A 296 -6.92 -8.76 2.23
CA ARG A 296 -8.14 -9.36 1.64
C ARG A 296 -7.93 -9.68 0.17
N GLY A 297 -8.50 -10.78 -0.30
CA GLY A 297 -8.51 -11.09 -1.73
C GLY A 297 -9.19 -9.97 -2.51
N ASP A 298 -8.63 -9.61 -3.67
CA ASP A 298 -9.15 -8.55 -4.53
C ASP A 298 -9.03 -7.12 -3.99
N ARG A 299 -8.11 -6.90 -3.06
CA ARG A 299 -7.80 -5.56 -2.54
C ARG A 299 -6.55 -5.00 -3.20
N LEU A 300 -6.69 -3.81 -3.77
CA LEU A 300 -5.58 -2.98 -4.22
C LEU A 300 -5.24 -1.95 -3.12
N VAL A 301 -3.96 -1.84 -2.77
CA VAL A 301 -3.42 -0.80 -1.89
C VAL A 301 -2.39 -0.01 -2.68
N VAL A 302 -2.51 1.31 -2.71
CA VAL A 302 -1.59 2.20 -3.43
C VAL A 302 -1.08 3.27 -2.50
N PHE A 303 0.23 3.51 -2.47
CA PHE A 303 0.87 4.48 -1.59
C PHE A 303 2.19 5.01 -2.17
N TRP A 304 2.70 6.10 -1.60
CA TRP A 304 3.97 6.70 -2.00
C TRP A 304 5.16 5.86 -1.51
N SER A 305 5.93 5.31 -2.46
CA SER A 305 7.09 4.47 -2.16
C SER A 305 8.17 5.22 -1.39
N ASP A 306 8.29 6.52 -1.66
CA ASP A 306 9.38 7.39 -1.19
C ASP A 306 9.11 8.08 0.15
N SER A 307 8.02 7.72 0.83
CA SER A 307 7.61 8.42 2.05
C SER A 307 6.82 7.59 3.04
N LEU A 308 5.98 6.65 2.60
CA LEU A 308 5.17 5.88 3.54
C LEU A 308 6.02 4.85 4.30
N VAL A 309 6.17 5.10 5.60
CA VAL A 309 6.73 4.11 6.55
C VAL A 309 5.71 3.00 6.78
N HIS A 310 6.12 1.76 6.53
CA HIS A 310 5.23 0.62 6.66
C HIS A 310 5.97 -0.67 7.00
N ASP A 311 5.21 -1.68 7.40
CA ASP A 311 5.69 -3.03 7.57
C ASP A 311 4.61 -4.08 7.26
N VAL A 312 4.96 -5.36 7.42
CA VAL A 312 3.98 -6.45 7.37
C VAL A 312 4.02 -7.21 8.69
N SER A 313 2.90 -7.26 9.39
CA SER A 313 2.77 -8.00 10.64
C SER A 313 3.02 -9.51 10.41
N PRO A 314 3.39 -10.27 11.45
CA PRO A 314 3.55 -11.72 11.34
C PRO A 314 2.34 -12.41 10.70
N SER A 315 2.61 -13.30 9.74
CA SER A 315 1.63 -14.12 9.00
C SER A 315 1.75 -15.58 9.43
N PHE A 316 0.64 -16.21 9.80
CA PHE A 316 0.66 -17.55 10.43
C PHE A 316 0.10 -18.67 9.58
N ALA A 317 -0.87 -18.40 8.69
CA ALA A 317 -1.55 -19.42 7.87
C ALA A 317 -2.01 -20.66 8.70
N PRO A 318 -2.80 -20.47 9.78
CA PRO A 318 -3.13 -21.52 10.75
C PRO A 318 -3.84 -22.74 10.15
N ASN A 319 -4.57 -22.57 9.05
CA ASN A 319 -5.26 -23.67 8.36
C ASN A 319 -4.50 -24.18 7.12
N GLY A 320 -3.22 -23.87 6.99
CA GLY A 320 -2.34 -24.42 5.97
C GLY A 320 -2.18 -23.53 4.73
N HIS A 321 -1.83 -24.17 3.60
CA HIS A 321 -1.28 -23.49 2.43
C HIS A 321 -2.23 -22.48 1.77
N ASP A 322 -3.54 -22.71 1.85
CA ASP A 322 -4.55 -21.85 1.24
C ASP A 322 -4.59 -20.46 1.90
N GLU A 323 -4.19 -20.37 3.18
CA GLU A 323 -4.16 -19.13 3.97
C GLU A 323 -2.83 -18.38 3.91
N ARG A 324 -1.83 -18.89 3.18
CA ARG A 324 -0.58 -18.16 2.94
C ARG A 324 -0.88 -16.76 2.41
N ARG A 325 -0.07 -15.78 2.78
CA ARG A 325 -0.25 -14.38 2.36
C ARG A 325 0.40 -14.14 1.01
N TRP A 326 -0.39 -13.90 -0.02
CA TRP A 326 0.10 -13.58 -1.35
C TRP A 326 -0.16 -12.12 -1.73
N ALA A 327 0.85 -11.49 -2.28
CA ALA A 327 0.76 -10.14 -2.83
C ALA A 327 1.56 -10.02 -4.13
N LEU A 328 0.98 -9.35 -5.11
CA LEU A 328 1.67 -8.88 -6.29
C LEU A 328 1.94 -7.39 -6.14
N THR A 329 3.22 -7.03 -6.07
CA THR A 329 3.70 -5.66 -5.96
C THR A 329 4.11 -5.14 -7.32
N LEU A 330 3.64 -3.95 -7.68
CA LEU A 330 4.16 -3.16 -8.80
C LEU A 330 4.72 -1.85 -8.25
N TRP A 331 5.93 -1.49 -8.67
CA TRP A 331 6.50 -0.18 -8.39
C TRP A 331 6.49 0.66 -9.66
N PHE A 332 5.95 1.86 -9.52
CA PHE A 332 5.89 2.86 -10.57
C PHE A 332 7.05 3.80 -10.41
N ILE A 333 7.67 4.11 -11.54
CA ILE A 333 8.89 4.89 -11.58
C ILE A 333 8.54 6.36 -11.83
N ALA A 334 9.18 7.28 -11.09
CA ALA A 334 9.11 8.70 -11.40
C ALA A 334 9.61 8.93 -12.83
N ASP A 335 8.87 9.72 -13.61
CA ASP A 335 9.36 10.14 -14.93
C ASP A 335 10.47 11.20 -14.79
N LYS A 336 10.88 11.84 -15.89
CA LYS A 336 11.94 12.86 -15.86
C LYS A 336 11.58 14.10 -15.05
N ALA A 337 10.29 14.41 -14.90
CA ALA A 337 9.80 15.52 -14.09
C ALA A 337 9.59 15.08 -12.62
N GLY A 338 9.29 13.80 -12.41
CA GLY A 338 9.06 13.19 -11.11
C GLY A 338 10.27 13.29 -10.17
N LYS A 339 10.05 13.78 -8.96
CA LYS A 339 11.05 13.87 -7.89
C LYS A 339 10.86 12.75 -6.88
N ILE A 340 11.96 12.18 -6.40
CA ILE A 340 11.96 11.27 -5.26
C ILE A 340 12.20 12.11 -3.99
N ARG A 341 11.33 11.93 -2.99
CA ARG A 341 11.51 12.57 -1.68
C ARG A 341 12.69 11.92 -0.97
N ALA A 342 13.54 12.75 -0.38
CA ALA A 342 14.45 12.26 0.65
C ALA A 342 13.64 11.98 1.93
N THR A 343 14.00 10.93 2.66
CA THR A 343 13.40 10.68 3.97
C THR A 343 13.74 11.85 4.91
N ASP A 344 12.73 12.42 5.56
CA ASP A 344 12.93 13.47 6.56
C ASP A 344 13.65 12.89 7.78
N SER A 345 14.71 13.55 8.25
CA SER A 345 15.44 13.15 9.47
C SER A 345 14.55 12.92 10.69
N GLN A 346 13.44 13.64 10.83
CA GLN A 346 12.47 13.46 11.92
C GLN A 346 11.67 12.16 11.73
N VAL A 347 11.36 11.79 10.49
CA VAL A 347 10.73 10.50 10.16
C VAL A 347 11.72 9.38 10.48
N GLU A 348 12.99 9.55 10.09
CA GLU A 348 14.06 8.59 10.39
C GLU A 348 14.22 8.36 11.90
N GLU A 349 14.38 9.44 12.65
CA GLU A 349 14.53 9.40 14.11
C GLU A 349 13.31 8.79 14.79
N ARG A 350 12.09 9.16 14.38
CA ARG A 350 10.86 8.65 14.99
C ARG A 350 10.65 7.16 14.75
N HIS A 351 10.90 6.67 13.54
CA HIS A 351 10.51 5.30 13.17
C HIS A 351 11.63 4.27 13.25
N PHE A 352 12.86 4.72 13.05
CA PHE A 352 14.05 3.87 13.02
C PHE A 352 15.04 4.27 14.12
N GLY A 353 14.91 5.43 14.76
CA GLY A 353 15.81 5.89 15.81
C GLY A 353 17.20 6.25 15.27
N ALA A 354 18.03 6.88 16.12
CA ALA A 354 19.38 7.29 15.73
C ALA A 354 20.31 6.09 15.37
N ASN A 355 20.03 4.91 15.92
CA ASN A 355 20.97 3.79 16.01
C ASN A 355 20.50 2.47 15.36
N THR A 356 19.40 2.43 14.59
CA THR A 356 19.06 1.19 13.88
C THR A 356 19.51 1.29 12.43
N GLY A 357 20.36 0.35 12.02
CA GLY A 357 20.73 0.15 10.61
C GLY A 357 19.59 -0.44 9.77
N ILE A 358 18.37 -0.53 10.31
CA ILE A 358 17.20 -1.03 9.58
C ILE A 358 16.61 0.15 8.79
N GLY A 359 16.58 0.03 7.47
CA GLY A 359 16.01 1.06 6.60
C GLY A 359 16.92 2.25 6.31
N LYS A 360 18.24 2.16 6.57
CA LYS A 360 19.23 3.07 5.98
C LYS A 360 19.76 2.41 4.71
N GLY A 361 19.43 2.98 3.55
CA GLY A 361 19.74 2.47 2.22
C GLY A 361 21.10 2.90 1.73
#